data_AF-A0A2I2Z3L1-F1
#
_entry.id   AF-A0A2I2Z3L1-F1
#
_cell.length_a   1.000
_cell.length_b   1.000
_cell.length_c   1.000
_cell.angle_alpha   90.00
_cell.angle_beta   90.00
_cell.angle_gamma   90.00
#
_symmetry.space_group_name_H-M   'P 1'
#
loop_
_entity.id
_entity.type
_entity.pdbx_description
1 polymer ?
#
loop_
_entity_poly.entity_id
_entity_poly.type
_entity_poly.pdbx_seq_one_letter_code
_entity_poly.pdbx_strand_id
1 'polypeptide(L)'
;MNTNPFFRTPSCIFRWTVRGMLPHKTKRGQAALDHLQVFDGISPLYDKKKRMVVPAALKVVRLKPTRKFAYLGRLAHEVGSDSYPGEEEGKGLDPLPGEETAHEATETG
;
A
#
# COMPACT_ATOMS: atom_id res chain seq x y z
N MET A 1 15.70 18.33 -20.48
CA MET A 1 14.38 18.37 -21.14
C MET A 1 13.33 17.86 -20.18
N ASN A 2 12.62 18.78 -19.51
CA ASN A 2 11.43 18.49 -18.72
C ASN A 2 10.24 18.37 -19.68
N THR A 3 9.68 17.18 -19.86
CA THR A 3 8.60 16.91 -20.82
C THR A 3 7.34 16.42 -20.10
N ASN A 4 6.50 17.40 -19.74
CA ASN A 4 5.03 17.38 -19.56
C ASN A 4 4.36 16.50 -18.47
N PRO A 5 3.24 16.96 -17.85
CA PRO A 5 3.01 16.96 -16.42
C PRO A 5 1.62 16.39 -16.08
N PHE A 6 1.30 15.19 -16.60
CA PHE A 6 -0.09 14.67 -16.63
C PHE A 6 -0.34 13.41 -15.78
N PHE A 7 0.62 12.97 -14.96
CA PHE A 7 0.49 11.73 -14.19
C PHE A 7 1.02 11.91 -12.77
N ARG A 8 0.22 12.59 -11.95
CA ARG A 8 0.58 12.91 -10.56
C ARG A 8 -0.01 11.92 -9.54
N THR A 9 -0.73 10.90 -10.00
CA THR A 9 -1.29 9.87 -9.12
C THR A 9 -0.17 9.09 -8.41
N PRO A 10 -0.39 8.63 -7.17
CA PRO A 10 0.63 7.92 -6.38
C PRO A 10 1.14 6.66 -7.08
N SER A 11 0.28 5.94 -7.80
CA SER A 11 0.63 4.75 -8.59
C SER A 11 1.61 5.04 -9.72
N CYS A 12 1.41 6.15 -10.44
CA CYS A 12 2.33 6.59 -11.47
C CYS A 12 3.68 6.99 -10.86
N ILE A 13 3.69 7.80 -9.81
CA ILE A 13 4.94 8.23 -9.13
C ILE A 13 5.79 7.03 -8.72
N PHE A 14 5.16 6.00 -8.15
CA PHE A 14 5.84 4.77 -7.79
C PHE A 14 6.43 4.04 -9.02
N ARG A 15 5.65 3.87 -10.09
CA ARG A 15 6.11 3.22 -11.33
C ARG A 15 7.27 3.98 -11.99
N TRP A 16 7.26 5.31 -11.97
CA TRP A 16 8.36 6.15 -12.48
C TRP A 16 9.64 5.98 -11.66
N THR A 17 9.49 5.91 -10.33
CA THR A 17 10.62 5.65 -9.42
C THR A 17 11.26 4.30 -9.73
N VAL A 18 10.45 3.23 -9.87
CA VAL A 18 10.95 1.90 -10.23
C VAL A 18 11.58 1.89 -11.62
N ARG A 19 11.00 2.60 -12.60
CA ARG A 19 11.58 2.76 -13.94
C ARG A 19 12.96 3.44 -13.91
N GLY A 20 13.18 4.38 -12.99
CA GLY A 20 14.49 5.00 -12.77
C GLY A 20 15.55 4.02 -12.24
N MET A 21 15.12 2.97 -11.54
CA MET A 21 16.01 1.93 -10.97
C MET A 21 16.32 0.79 -11.96
N LEU A 22 15.68 0.76 -13.14
CA LEU A 22 15.83 -0.29 -14.14
C LEU A 22 16.48 0.25 -15.43
N PRO A 23 17.27 -0.56 -16.16
CA PRO A 23 17.79 -0.23 -17.49
C PRO A 23 16.66 -0.35 -18.55
N HIS A 24 15.61 0.45 -18.40
CA HIS A 24 14.34 0.33 -19.14
C HIS A 24 14.44 0.59 -20.64
N LYS A 25 15.54 1.19 -21.12
CA LYS A 25 15.80 1.34 -22.56
C LYS A 25 16.20 0.02 -23.23
N THR A 26 16.60 -0.98 -22.46
CA THR A 26 16.93 -2.31 -22.98
C THR A 26 15.66 -3.17 -23.08
N LYS A 27 15.64 -4.13 -24.01
CA LYS A 27 14.51 -5.08 -24.15
C LYS A 27 14.20 -5.81 -22.84
N ARG A 28 15.24 -6.21 -22.09
CA ARG A 28 15.10 -6.85 -20.77
C ARG A 28 14.49 -5.91 -19.74
N GLY A 29 14.93 -4.65 -19.70
CA GLY A 29 14.40 -3.65 -18.78
C GLY A 29 12.94 -3.29 -19.09
N GLN A 30 12.57 -3.26 -20.36
CA GLN A 30 11.18 -3.06 -20.77
C GLN A 30 10.29 -4.24 -20.33
N ALA A 31 10.72 -5.48 -20.57
CA ALA A 31 9.99 -6.67 -20.11
C ALA A 31 9.80 -6.70 -18.59
N ALA A 32 10.81 -6.27 -17.81
CA ALA A 32 10.69 -6.17 -16.36
C ALA A 32 9.64 -5.13 -15.92
N LEU A 33 9.49 -4.03 -16.65
CA LEU A 33 8.45 -3.03 -16.37
C LEU A 33 7.06 -3.49 -16.78
N ASP A 34 6.96 -4.30 -17.83
CA ASP A 34 5.68 -4.83 -18.30
C ASP A 34 5.10 -5.86 -17.30
N HIS A 35 5.96 -6.52 -16.52
CA HIS A 35 5.55 -7.39 -15.41
C HIS A 35 5.03 -6.62 -14.18
N LEU A 36 5.32 -5.32 -14.06
CA LEU A 36 4.93 -4.51 -12.91
C LEU A 36 3.59 -3.81 -13.17
N GLN A 37 2.56 -4.24 -12.44
CA GLN A 37 1.27 -3.55 -12.37
C GLN A 37 1.14 -2.79 -11.05
N VAL A 38 0.74 -1.53 -11.12
CA VAL A 38 0.59 -0.64 -9.95
C VAL A 38 -0.79 0.00 -9.99
N PHE A 39 -1.50 -0.06 -8.88
CA PHE A 39 -2.85 0.47 -8.73
C PHE A 39 -2.89 1.52 -7.62
N ASP A 40 -3.88 2.40 -7.67
CA ASP A 40 -4.23 3.26 -6.53
C ASP A 40 -5.35 2.59 -5.74
N GLY A 41 -5.21 2.48 -4.42
CA GLY A 41 -6.04 1.61 -3.60
C GLY A 41 -5.91 0.12 -3.95
N ILE A 42 -6.93 -0.67 -3.61
CA ILE A 42 -6.98 -2.10 -3.90
C ILE A 42 -7.95 -2.35 -5.04
N SER A 43 -7.45 -2.84 -6.18
CA SER A 43 -8.31 -3.22 -7.29
C SER A 43 -9.16 -4.45 -6.93
N PRO A 44 -10.46 -4.50 -7.32
CA PRO A 44 -11.38 -5.59 -6.97
C PRO A 44 -10.88 -7.00 -7.32
N LEU A 45 -10.05 -7.13 -8.37
CA LEU A 45 -9.46 -8.40 -8.80
C LEU A 45 -8.43 -8.97 -7.80
N TYR A 46 -7.89 -8.11 -6.94
CA TYR A 46 -6.82 -8.46 -5.99
C TYR A 46 -7.28 -8.40 -4.54
N ASP A 47 -8.53 -8.03 -4.27
CA ASP A 47 -9.03 -7.88 -2.92
C ASP A 47 -9.03 -9.20 -2.13
N LYS A 48 -9.46 -10.28 -2.79
CA LYS A 48 -9.51 -11.64 -2.22
C LYS A 48 -8.16 -12.34 -2.12
N LYS A 49 -7.10 -11.77 -2.69
CA LYS A 49 -5.75 -12.38 -2.68
C LYS A 49 -5.01 -11.90 -1.43
N LYS A 50 -4.28 -12.81 -0.78
CA LYS A 50 -3.45 -12.46 0.38
C LYS A 50 -2.41 -11.42 -0.01
N ARG A 51 -2.45 -10.27 0.65
CA ARG A 51 -1.53 -9.17 0.41
C ARG A 51 -0.21 -9.43 1.14
N MET A 52 0.89 -9.13 0.46
CA MET A 52 2.23 -9.30 1.01
C MET A 52 2.84 -7.94 1.34
N VAL A 53 3.67 -7.92 2.37
CA VAL A 53 4.40 -6.73 2.83
C VAL A 53 5.89 -7.02 2.77
N VAL A 54 6.70 -6.01 2.41
CA VAL A 54 8.18 -6.12 2.40
C VAL A 54 8.72 -5.55 3.71
N PRO A 55 9.16 -6.37 4.69
CA PRO A 55 9.50 -5.88 6.03
C PRO A 55 10.69 -4.90 6.02
N ALA A 56 11.65 -5.13 5.13
CA ALA A 56 12.84 -4.30 5.00
C ALA A 56 12.55 -2.87 4.52
N ALA A 57 11.40 -2.63 3.88
CA ALA A 57 11.00 -1.33 3.35
C ALA A 57 10.01 -0.58 4.26
N LEU A 58 9.63 -1.14 5.41
CA LEU A 58 8.66 -0.54 6.30
C LEU A 58 9.21 0.70 7.01
N LYS A 59 8.40 1.77 7.07
CA LYS A 59 8.70 3.00 7.80
C LYS A 59 9.08 2.73 9.26
N VAL A 60 8.30 1.92 9.97
CA VAL A 60 8.51 1.61 11.40
C VAL A 60 9.86 0.94 11.66
N VAL A 61 10.38 0.22 10.65
CA VAL A 61 11.68 -0.47 10.73
C VAL A 61 12.82 0.46 10.31
N ARG A 62 12.61 1.28 9.27
CA ARG A 62 13.69 2.06 8.63
C ARG A 62 13.85 3.48 9.18
N LEU A 63 12.81 4.07 9.75
CA LEU A 63 12.79 5.46 10.20
C LEU A 63 12.62 5.55 11.73
N LYS A 64 13.39 6.43 12.38
CA LYS A 64 13.21 6.72 13.81
C LYS A 64 11.84 7.38 14.05
N PRO A 65 11.11 7.04 15.13
CA PRO A 65 9.78 7.58 15.39
C PRO A 65 9.69 9.11 15.45
N THR A 66 10.77 9.78 15.86
CA THR A 66 10.83 11.24 16.01
C THR A 66 11.02 12.00 14.69
N ARG A 67 11.31 11.32 13.57
CA ARG A 67 11.57 11.98 12.28
C ARG A 67 10.27 12.19 11.51
N LYS A 68 10.11 13.39 10.95
CA LYS A 68 8.98 13.75 10.10
C LYS A 68 8.99 12.93 8.82
N PHE A 69 7.81 12.56 8.32
CA PHE A 69 7.60 11.87 7.07
C PHE A 69 6.37 12.45 6.35
N ALA A 70 6.22 12.13 5.07
CA ALA A 70 5.08 12.57 4.26
C ALA A 70 4.35 11.37 3.67
N TYR A 71 3.03 11.49 3.54
CA TYR A 71 2.20 10.52 2.84
C TYR A 71 2.18 10.84 1.36
N LEU A 72 2.47 9.85 0.52
CA LEU A 72 2.51 10.03 -0.93
C LEU A 72 1.16 10.46 -1.50
N GLY A 73 0.04 9.93 -0.99
CA GLY A 73 -1.31 10.32 -1.40
C GLY A 73 -1.63 11.79 -1.09
N ARG A 74 -1.27 12.29 0.10
CA ARG A 74 -1.44 13.71 0.47
C ARG A 74 -0.61 14.63 -0.42
N LEU A 75 0.65 14.25 -0.68
CA LEU A 75 1.53 14.99 -1.57
C LEU A 75 1.00 15.02 -3.01
N ALA A 76 0.50 13.89 -3.51
CA ALA A 76 -0.12 13.82 -4.83
C ALA A 76 -1.35 14.73 -4.94
N HIS A 77 -2.22 14.74 -3.94
CA HIS A 77 -3.41 15.59 -3.88
C HIS A 77 -3.05 17.08 -3.87
N GLU A 78 -2.11 17.51 -3.00
CA GLU A 78 -1.64 18.90 -2.93
C GLU A 78 -1.05 19.41 -4.25
N VAL A 79 -0.49 18.52 -5.06
CA VAL A 79 0.15 18.84 -6.34
C VAL A 79 -0.84 18.76 -7.52
N GLY A 80 -2.13 18.47 -7.26
CA GLY A 80 -3.21 18.51 -8.26
C GLY A 80 -3.51 17.17 -8.92
N SER A 81 -3.42 16.06 -8.16
CA SER A 81 -3.88 14.75 -8.63
C SER A 81 -5.33 14.54 -8.23
N ASP A 82 -6.25 14.74 -9.17
CA ASP A 82 -7.67 14.42 -8.98
C ASP A 82 -7.88 12.91 -9.12
N SER A 83 -7.38 12.14 -8.17
CA SER A 83 -7.74 10.73 -7.99
C SER A 83 -8.80 10.66 -6.88
N TYR A 84 -10.00 10.23 -7.29
CA TYR A 84 -11.29 10.07 -6.60
C TYR A 84 -11.37 10.30 -5.06
N PRO A 85 -12.46 10.93 -4.57
CA PRO A 85 -12.68 11.13 -3.15
C PRO A 85 -13.04 9.80 -2.46
N GLY A 86 -12.34 9.51 -1.35
CA GLY A 86 -12.91 8.88 -0.15
C GLY A 86 -13.38 7.42 -0.20
N GLU A 87 -12.54 6.53 0.33
CA GLU A 87 -13.01 5.50 1.27
C GLU A 87 -12.19 5.63 2.55
N GLU A 88 -12.54 6.63 3.36
CA GLU A 88 -12.36 6.51 4.81
C GLU A 88 -13.51 5.67 5.35
N GLU A 89 -13.26 4.39 5.62
CA GLU A 89 -13.95 3.72 6.72
C GLU A 89 -12.91 2.94 7.52
N GLY A 90 -12.68 3.42 8.74
CA GLY A 90 -12.13 2.58 9.78
C GLY A 90 -13.06 1.39 9.97
N LYS A 91 -12.52 0.18 9.77
CA LYS A 91 -13.01 -0.99 10.50
C LYS A 91 -11.95 -1.34 11.51
N GLY A 92 -12.32 -1.09 12.76
CA GLY A 92 -11.59 -1.56 13.92
C GLY A 92 -11.29 -3.05 13.78
N LEU A 93 -10.21 -3.48 14.39
CA LEU A 93 -10.03 -4.88 14.72
C LEU A 93 -11.23 -5.30 15.59
N ASP A 94 -12.15 -6.05 15.02
CA ASP A 94 -12.99 -6.94 15.84
C ASP A 94 -12.11 -8.13 16.25
N PRO A 95 -11.93 -8.41 17.55
CA PRO A 95 -11.24 -9.62 17.98
C PRO A 95 -12.01 -10.84 17.51
N LEU A 96 -11.30 -11.79 16.89
CA LEU A 96 -11.87 -13.08 16.50
C LEU A 96 -12.37 -13.82 17.77
N PRO A 97 -13.59 -14.40 17.76
CA PRO A 97 -14.07 -15.16 18.90
C PRO A 97 -13.34 -16.51 18.91
N GLY A 98 -12.44 -16.67 19.88
CA GLY A 98 -11.78 -17.92 20.19
C GLY A 98 -11.57 -18.03 21.69
N GLU A 99 -12.10 -19.12 22.24
CA GLU A 99 -11.67 -19.73 23.51
C GLU A 99 -12.22 -19.09 24.79
N GLU A 100 -13.49 -19.38 25.11
CA GLU A 100 -13.87 -19.54 26.52
C GLU A 100 -13.72 -21.02 26.88
N THR A 101 -12.60 -21.28 27.55
CA THR A 101 -12.27 -22.50 28.27
C THR A 101 -13.32 -22.84 29.32
N ALA A 102 -13.68 -24.11 29.35
CA ALA A 102 -14.48 -24.79 30.35
C ALA A 102 -14.19 -24.35 31.78
N HIS A 103 -15.22 -24.03 32.58
CA HIS A 103 -15.32 -24.35 34.01
C HIS A 103 -16.78 -24.14 34.48
N GLU A 104 -17.56 -25.21 34.58
CA GLU A 104 -18.58 -25.26 35.63
C GLU A 104 -18.67 -26.70 36.13
N ALA A 105 -17.82 -26.97 37.12
CA ALA A 105 -17.98 -28.08 38.04
C ALA A 105 -18.89 -27.61 39.18
N THR A 106 -19.78 -28.51 39.58
CA THR A 106 -20.34 -28.67 40.93
C THR A 106 -21.09 -27.49 41.56
N GLU A 107 -22.39 -27.69 41.76
CA GLU A 107 -23.22 -27.42 42.96
C GLU A 107 -24.69 -27.46 42.46
N THR A 108 -25.72 -28.06 43.06
CA THR A 108 -25.96 -28.78 44.32
C THR A 108 -27.37 -29.38 44.15
N GLY A 109 -27.58 -30.58 44.68
CA GLY A 109 -28.90 -31.04 45.15
C GLY A 109 -28.94 -30.94 46.65
#